data_AF-A0A2J7PLH3-F1
#
_entry.id   AF-A0A2J7PLH3-F1
#
_cell.length_a   1.000
_cell.length_b   1.000
_cell.length_c   1.000
_cell.angle_alpha   90.00
_cell.angle_beta   90.00
_cell.angle_gamma   90.00
#
_symmetry.space_group_name_H-M   'P 1'
#
loop_
_entity.id
_entity.type
_entity.pdbx_description
1 polymer ?
#
loop_
_entity_poly.entity_id
_entity_poly.type
_entity_poly.pdbx_seq_one_letter_code
_entity_poly.pdbx_strand_id
1 'polypeptide(L)'
;MKCLLMSFLKHPVSLQTSDYFDIMYPAWGFWEGGPAIKLYPQGLGRWDLHRTSLKAAADKWPWERKRPVAFFRGSRTSSERDSLVLLSRDQPDLVDAKYTKNQAWKSDSDTLYAAPADEVSLEDHCKYRYLFNFRGVAASFRLKHLFLCHSLVFHVGDEWLEFFYPALRQWVHYIPVKSNATKGDIRELLEFVSHNDDKAREIADRGRDMILSHLRMKDVSCYWKKLLKRYAKLLQFKPERDKSLVERDSSVCKWRSNIAGIIMGLTISSVLTRLFGKKQMRILMVGLDAAGKTTILYKLKLGEIVTTIPTIGFNVETVEYKNICFTVWDVGGQGKIRPLWRHYFQNTQGLIFVVDSNDRERITEAEKELQNMSIMVGNVTQVLDKDDLEIETQKVSLSPVCHNSVDSPVLTCLQEDELRDAVLLLFANKQDLPNAMSAAELTDKLGLNQLRNRRWYIQATCATQGHGLYEGLDWLSNELAKK
;
A
#
# COMPACT_ATOMS: atom_id res chain seq x y z
N MET A 1 -9.27 -3.28 -21.58
CA MET A 1 -8.46 -4.44 -21.12
C MET A 1 -7.26 -4.08 -20.24
N LYS A 2 -6.35 -3.14 -20.60
CA LYS A 2 -5.13 -2.93 -19.79
C LYS A 2 -5.36 -2.47 -18.34
N CYS A 3 -6.33 -1.59 -18.07
CA CYS A 3 -6.68 -1.16 -16.72
C CYS A 3 -7.83 -1.98 -16.07
N LEU A 4 -8.28 -3.08 -16.68
CA LEU A 4 -9.59 -3.69 -16.36
C LEU A 4 -9.62 -4.48 -15.03
N LEU A 5 -8.50 -4.61 -14.31
CA LEU A 5 -8.38 -5.46 -13.10
C LEU A 5 -7.67 -4.80 -11.91
N MET A 6 -7.36 -3.51 -11.97
CA MET A 6 -6.69 -2.80 -10.86
C MET A 6 -7.56 -2.59 -9.61
N SER A 7 -8.83 -3.01 -9.63
CA SER A 7 -9.78 -2.87 -8.52
C SER A 7 -10.36 -4.18 -7.97
N PHE A 8 -10.06 -5.34 -8.56
CA PHE A 8 -10.82 -6.58 -8.30
C PHE A 8 -10.07 -7.68 -7.54
N LEU A 9 -8.74 -7.60 -7.40
CA LEU A 9 -7.94 -8.60 -6.69
C LEU A 9 -6.89 -7.90 -5.82
N LYS A 10 -7.07 -7.96 -4.50
CA LYS A 10 -6.10 -7.48 -3.49
C LYS A 10 -5.55 -8.59 -2.58
N HIS A 11 -6.02 -9.82 -2.74
CA HIS A 11 -5.37 -10.99 -2.16
C HIS A 11 -3.96 -11.17 -2.76
N PRO A 12 -3.00 -11.77 -2.02
CA PRO A 12 -1.60 -11.78 -2.41
C PRO A 12 -1.39 -12.42 -3.78
N VAL A 13 -0.63 -11.75 -4.65
CA VAL A 13 -0.47 -12.10 -6.08
C VAL A 13 0.43 -13.32 -6.33
N SER A 14 0.52 -14.21 -5.35
CA SER A 14 1.45 -15.32 -5.33
C SER A 14 1.06 -16.33 -4.26
N LEU A 15 0.28 -17.33 -4.67
CA LEU A 15 -0.09 -18.48 -3.84
C LEU A 15 -0.14 -19.71 -4.76
N GLN A 16 0.70 -20.71 -4.45
CA GLN A 16 0.50 -22.09 -4.89
C GLN A 16 1.27 -23.06 -3.98
N THR A 17 0.89 -23.09 -2.70
CA THR A 17 0.96 -24.37 -1.96
C THR A 17 -0.22 -25.25 -2.42
N SER A 18 -0.36 -26.46 -1.86
CA SER A 18 -1.50 -27.34 -2.09
C SER A 18 -2.86 -26.77 -1.62
N ASP A 19 -2.84 -25.66 -0.90
CA ASP A 19 -3.91 -25.26 0.02
C ASP A 19 -4.68 -24.02 -0.47
N TYR A 20 -4.28 -23.46 -1.63
CA TYR A 20 -4.87 -22.26 -2.23
C TYR A 20 -5.31 -22.51 -3.68
N PHE A 21 -6.48 -21.98 -4.03
CA PHE A 21 -7.08 -22.11 -5.37
C PHE A 21 -7.02 -20.79 -6.19
N ASP A 22 -6.23 -19.82 -5.73
CA ASP A 22 -6.08 -18.50 -6.32
C ASP A 22 -5.52 -18.54 -7.76
N ILE A 23 -6.19 -17.84 -8.67
CA ILE A 23 -5.76 -17.73 -10.07
C ILE A 23 -4.68 -16.64 -10.18
N MET A 24 -3.41 -17.06 -10.19
CA MET A 24 -2.25 -16.17 -10.38
C MET A 24 -2.39 -15.24 -11.60
N TYR A 25 -1.96 -13.99 -11.43
CA TYR A 25 -2.00 -12.95 -12.46
C TYR A 25 -0.77 -12.02 -12.38
N PRO A 26 -0.49 -11.20 -13.40
CA PRO A 26 0.61 -10.23 -13.35
C PRO A 26 0.29 -9.05 -12.41
N ALA A 27 1.05 -8.96 -11.32
CA ALA A 27 0.84 -8.01 -10.23
C ALA A 27 0.77 -6.53 -10.65
N TRP A 28 0.05 -5.73 -9.86
CA TRP A 28 -0.07 -4.28 -10.05
C TRP A 28 1.30 -3.57 -10.14
N GLY A 29 2.29 -4.01 -9.36
CA GLY A 29 3.67 -3.50 -9.36
C GLY A 29 4.47 -3.68 -10.67
N PHE A 30 3.89 -4.29 -11.72
CA PHE A 30 4.40 -4.13 -13.08
C PHE A 30 4.13 -2.72 -13.67
N TRP A 31 3.20 -1.97 -13.08
CA TRP A 31 2.83 -0.60 -13.48
C TRP A 31 2.92 0.40 -12.32
N GLU A 32 2.27 0.15 -11.18
CA GLU A 32 2.24 1.06 -10.01
C GLU A 32 1.81 0.34 -8.72
N GLY A 33 1.89 0.99 -7.56
CA GLY A 33 1.32 0.48 -6.31
C GLY A 33 2.09 -0.64 -5.60
N GLY A 34 3.35 -0.90 -5.99
CA GLY A 34 4.26 -1.71 -5.17
C GLY A 34 4.70 -0.97 -3.89
N PRO A 35 5.59 -1.58 -3.07
CA PRO A 35 5.98 -1.03 -1.78
C PRO A 35 6.55 0.38 -1.90
N ALA A 36 6.03 1.31 -1.08
CA ALA A 36 6.53 2.68 -0.98
C ALA A 36 7.65 2.76 0.06
N ILE A 37 8.82 3.23 -0.39
CA ILE A 37 10.06 3.37 0.38
C ILE A 37 10.70 4.73 0.06
N LYS A 38 11.73 5.17 0.81
CA LYS A 38 12.38 6.49 0.60
C LYS A 38 12.87 6.69 -0.84
N LEU A 39 13.36 5.62 -1.48
CA LEU A 39 13.80 5.63 -2.89
C LEU A 39 12.66 5.56 -3.91
N TYR A 40 11.49 5.04 -3.54
CA TYR A 40 10.32 4.86 -4.43
C TYR A 40 9.05 5.40 -3.74
N PRO A 41 8.87 6.72 -3.60
CA PRO A 41 7.82 7.32 -2.77
C PRO A 41 6.40 7.12 -3.31
N GLN A 42 6.22 6.99 -4.63
CA GLN A 42 4.93 6.60 -5.23
C GLN A 42 4.68 5.07 -5.25
N GLY A 43 5.56 4.29 -4.61
CA GLY A 43 5.57 2.84 -4.67
C GLY A 43 6.35 2.28 -5.87
N LEU A 44 6.98 1.11 -5.67
CA LEU A 44 7.67 0.40 -6.76
C LEU A 44 6.70 0.08 -7.91
N GLY A 45 7.08 0.39 -9.15
CA GLY A 45 6.22 0.26 -10.33
C GLY A 45 7.01 0.36 -11.63
N ARG A 46 6.33 0.75 -12.72
CA ARG A 46 6.93 1.10 -14.01
C ARG A 46 8.04 0.17 -14.46
N TRP A 47 7.72 -1.11 -14.59
CA TRP A 47 8.65 -2.16 -15.02
C TRP A 47 9.25 -1.89 -16.41
N ASP A 48 8.58 -1.11 -17.26
CA ASP A 48 9.13 -0.59 -18.51
C ASP A 48 10.34 0.34 -18.30
N LEU A 49 10.29 1.19 -17.27
CA LEU A 49 11.39 2.09 -16.92
C LEU A 49 12.51 1.36 -16.19
N HIS A 50 12.19 0.54 -15.18
CA HIS A 50 13.20 -0.25 -14.45
C HIS A 50 13.95 -1.25 -15.35
N ARG A 51 13.29 -1.80 -16.38
CA ARG A 51 14.00 -2.61 -17.40
C ARG A 51 15.07 -1.83 -18.15
N THR A 52 14.90 -0.52 -18.29
CA THR A 52 15.84 0.36 -18.99
C THR A 52 16.94 0.84 -18.05
N SER A 53 16.61 1.28 -16.84
CA SER A 53 17.61 1.71 -15.84
C SER A 53 18.50 0.56 -15.36
N LEU A 54 17.93 -0.62 -15.07
CA LEU A 54 18.70 -1.78 -14.61
C LEU A 54 19.58 -2.38 -15.70
N LYS A 55 19.17 -2.31 -16.98
CA LYS A 55 20.08 -2.64 -18.08
C LYS A 55 21.26 -1.68 -18.09
N ALA A 56 21.02 -0.37 -18.07
CA ALA A 56 22.08 0.64 -18.05
C ALA A 56 22.95 0.60 -16.76
N ALA A 57 22.45 0.05 -15.66
CA ALA A 57 23.21 -0.22 -14.45
C ALA A 57 24.09 -1.48 -14.59
N ALA A 58 23.53 -2.57 -15.12
CA ALA A 58 24.28 -3.79 -15.42
C ALA A 58 25.42 -3.55 -16.43
N ASP A 59 25.16 -2.79 -17.48
CA ASP A 59 26.13 -2.50 -18.54
C ASP A 59 27.30 -1.61 -18.04
N LYS A 60 27.15 -0.91 -16.89
CA LYS A 60 28.24 -0.22 -16.17
C LYS A 60 29.09 -1.15 -15.29
N TRP A 61 28.53 -2.29 -14.91
CA TRP A 61 29.10 -3.28 -13.99
C TRP A 61 29.16 -4.66 -14.66
N PRO A 62 30.01 -4.87 -15.68
CA PRO A 62 30.24 -6.20 -16.25
C PRO A 62 30.77 -7.16 -15.18
N TRP A 63 30.53 -8.46 -15.37
CA TRP A 63 30.72 -9.53 -14.37
C TRP A 63 32.07 -9.44 -13.62
N GLU A 64 33.15 -9.21 -14.37
CA GLU A 64 34.52 -9.12 -13.89
C GLU A 64 34.69 -7.97 -12.87
N ARG A 65 34.00 -6.84 -13.09
CA ARG A 65 34.03 -5.64 -12.24
C ARG A 65 33.03 -5.67 -11.08
N LYS A 66 32.15 -6.68 -11.00
CA LYS A 66 31.24 -6.85 -9.85
C LYS A 66 32.01 -7.39 -8.65
N ARG A 67 31.70 -6.87 -7.46
CA ARG A 67 32.23 -7.38 -6.18
C ARG A 67 31.83 -8.85 -6.00
N PRO A 68 32.76 -9.79 -5.72
CA PRO A 68 32.47 -11.21 -5.49
C PRO A 68 31.90 -11.45 -4.07
N VAL A 69 30.93 -10.63 -3.67
CA VAL A 69 30.34 -10.56 -2.33
C VAL A 69 28.84 -10.76 -2.47
N ALA A 70 28.22 -11.55 -1.60
CA ALA A 70 26.78 -11.75 -1.58
C ALA A 70 26.04 -10.54 -0.99
N PHE A 71 24.93 -10.13 -1.61
CA PHE A 71 24.23 -8.90 -1.21
C PHE A 71 22.72 -9.10 -1.03
N PHE A 72 22.18 -8.51 0.04
CA PHE A 72 20.76 -8.37 0.29
C PHE A 72 20.48 -7.11 1.11
N ARG A 73 19.60 -6.23 0.62
CA ARG A 73 19.11 -5.08 1.41
C ARG A 73 17.58 -5.00 1.40
N GLY A 74 17.01 -4.90 2.59
CA GLY A 74 15.56 -4.81 2.85
C GLY A 74 15.24 -5.14 4.31
N SER A 75 13.98 -5.04 4.72
CA SER A 75 13.55 -5.26 6.11
C SER A 75 13.30 -6.74 6.48
N ARG A 76 13.08 -7.04 7.76
CA ARG A 76 12.80 -8.39 8.27
C ARG A 76 11.31 -8.74 8.15
N THR A 77 10.87 -9.10 6.93
CA THR A 77 9.48 -9.54 6.67
C THR A 77 9.31 -11.07 6.60
N SER A 78 10.37 -11.82 6.91
CA SER A 78 10.37 -13.25 7.23
C SER A 78 11.69 -13.57 7.94
N SER A 79 11.71 -14.54 8.85
CA SER A 79 12.90 -15.02 9.55
C SER A 79 13.83 -15.87 8.68
N GLU A 80 13.38 -16.37 7.52
CA GLU A 80 14.23 -17.06 6.52
C GLU A 80 15.45 -16.22 6.11
N ARG A 81 15.35 -14.89 6.22
CA ARG A 81 16.41 -13.91 5.95
C ARG A 81 17.51 -13.87 7.01
N ASP A 82 17.25 -14.39 8.21
CA ASP A 82 18.13 -14.22 9.38
C ASP A 82 19.47 -14.93 9.19
N SER A 83 19.52 -16.14 8.61
CA SER A 83 20.77 -16.86 8.33
C SER A 83 21.77 -16.01 7.53
N LEU A 84 21.31 -15.33 6.47
CA LEU A 84 22.17 -14.52 5.61
C LEU A 84 22.64 -13.23 6.32
N VAL A 85 21.75 -12.56 7.07
CA VAL A 85 22.08 -11.35 7.82
C VAL A 85 23.03 -11.65 8.98
N LEU A 86 22.91 -12.81 9.63
CA LEU A 86 23.83 -13.26 10.66
C LEU A 86 25.18 -13.68 10.05
N LEU A 87 25.20 -14.39 8.90
CA LEU A 87 26.45 -14.71 8.18
C LEU A 87 27.21 -13.45 7.75
N SER A 88 26.51 -12.37 7.39
CA SER A 88 27.12 -11.06 7.08
C SER A 88 27.77 -10.38 8.28
N ARG A 89 27.33 -10.67 9.51
CA ARG A 89 27.97 -10.18 10.73
C ARG A 89 29.22 -10.99 11.07
N ASP A 90 29.19 -12.30 10.85
CA ASP A 90 30.34 -13.19 11.05
C ASP A 90 31.45 -12.95 9.99
N GLN A 91 31.04 -12.73 8.73
CA GLN A 91 31.91 -12.76 7.54
C GLN A 91 31.52 -11.64 6.54
N PRO A 92 31.79 -10.37 6.87
CA PRO A 92 31.38 -9.21 6.07
C PRO A 92 32.03 -9.13 4.68
N ASP A 93 33.19 -9.76 4.50
CA ASP A 93 33.87 -9.85 3.20
C ASP A 93 33.23 -10.87 2.24
N LEU A 94 32.49 -11.84 2.78
CA LEU A 94 31.73 -12.83 2.00
C LEU A 94 30.29 -12.35 1.72
N VAL A 95 29.66 -11.66 2.69
CA VAL A 95 28.25 -11.25 2.63
C VAL A 95 28.05 -9.84 3.19
N ASP A 96 27.34 -8.98 2.45
CA ASP A 96 26.81 -7.67 2.88
C ASP A 96 25.26 -7.70 2.92
N ALA A 97 24.72 -8.32 3.97
CA ALA A 97 23.30 -8.48 4.22
C ALA A 97 22.89 -7.84 5.56
N LYS A 98 22.01 -6.85 5.50
CA LYS A 98 21.62 -6.01 6.65
C LYS A 98 20.13 -5.65 6.54
N TYR A 99 19.46 -5.54 7.68
CA TYR A 99 18.06 -5.15 7.71
C TYR A 99 17.86 -3.65 7.63
N THR A 100 16.96 -3.21 6.74
CA THR A 100 16.44 -1.84 6.71
C THR A 100 15.22 -1.72 7.60
N LYS A 101 14.88 -0.49 8.02
CA LYS A 101 13.57 -0.23 8.63
C LYS A 101 12.45 -0.38 7.58
N ASN A 102 11.24 -0.70 8.03
CA ASN A 102 10.01 -0.59 7.23
C ASN A 102 8.91 0.09 8.08
N GLN A 103 7.76 0.33 7.48
CA GLN A 103 6.62 1.00 8.13
C GLN A 103 5.97 0.14 9.24
N ALA A 104 6.34 -1.13 9.35
CA ALA A 104 5.80 -2.10 10.33
C ALA A 104 6.73 -2.35 11.53
N TRP A 105 7.92 -1.74 11.55
CA TRP A 105 8.93 -1.90 12.61
C TRP A 105 8.37 -1.52 13.98
N LYS A 106 8.52 -2.41 14.95
CA LYS A 106 8.07 -2.25 16.35
C LYS A 106 9.23 -2.07 17.32
N SER A 107 10.34 -2.78 17.12
CA SER A 107 11.50 -2.73 18.03
C SER A 107 12.78 -3.25 17.36
N ASP A 108 13.92 -3.18 18.07
CA ASP A 108 15.22 -3.57 17.55
C ASP A 108 15.33 -5.06 17.15
N SER A 109 14.42 -5.93 17.63
CA SER A 109 14.38 -7.33 17.17
C SER A 109 13.97 -7.46 15.69
N ASP A 110 13.30 -6.47 15.10
CA ASP A 110 13.02 -6.38 13.66
C ASP A 110 14.29 -6.09 12.82
N THR A 111 15.40 -5.70 13.46
CA THR A 111 16.72 -5.59 12.82
C THR A 111 17.77 -6.52 13.48
N LEU A 112 17.32 -7.51 14.25
CA LEU A 112 18.16 -8.39 15.07
C LEU A 112 19.18 -7.61 15.92
N TYR A 113 18.70 -6.60 16.66
CA TYR A 113 19.46 -5.77 17.61
C TYR A 113 20.66 -5.03 17.00
N ALA A 114 20.60 -4.72 15.71
CA ALA A 114 21.56 -3.83 15.04
C ALA A 114 20.85 -2.57 14.53
N ALA A 115 21.61 -1.48 14.38
CA ALA A 115 21.12 -0.25 13.78
C ALA A 115 20.53 -0.52 12.38
N PRO A 116 19.34 0.02 12.04
CA PRO A 116 18.74 -0.18 10.72
C PRO A 116 19.64 0.38 9.61
N ALA A 117 19.90 -0.41 8.58
CA ALA A 117 20.66 0.02 7.41
C ALA A 117 19.82 0.89 6.47
N ASP A 118 20.48 1.78 5.74
CA ASP A 118 19.86 2.57 4.66
C ASP A 118 19.32 1.70 3.52
N GLU A 119 18.33 2.27 2.81
CA GLU A 119 17.86 1.75 1.54
C GLU A 119 18.94 1.87 0.46
N VAL A 120 19.05 0.86 -0.40
CA VAL A 120 19.98 0.82 -1.53
C VAL A 120 19.18 0.62 -2.81
N SER A 121 19.47 1.40 -3.86
CA SER A 121 18.72 1.35 -5.12
C SER A 121 18.86 0.00 -5.80
N LEU A 122 17.87 -0.41 -6.60
CA LEU A 122 17.95 -1.65 -7.37
C LEU A 122 19.13 -1.59 -8.38
N GLU A 123 19.42 -0.41 -8.90
CA GLU A 123 20.57 -0.12 -9.77
C GLU A 123 21.92 -0.31 -9.04
N ASP A 124 21.99 0.01 -7.74
CA ASP A 124 23.18 -0.21 -6.91
C ASP A 124 23.39 -1.69 -6.52
N HIS A 125 22.34 -2.52 -6.52
CA HIS A 125 22.50 -3.98 -6.35
C HIS A 125 23.39 -4.56 -7.47
N CYS A 126 23.39 -3.94 -8.66
CA CYS A 126 24.15 -4.45 -9.81
C CYS A 126 25.69 -4.42 -9.63
N LYS A 127 26.18 -3.80 -8.55
CA LYS A 127 27.60 -3.79 -8.13
C LYS A 127 28.11 -5.14 -7.60
N TYR A 128 27.22 -6.08 -7.27
CA TYR A 128 27.55 -7.34 -6.58
C TYR A 128 27.30 -8.57 -7.46
N ARG A 129 28.16 -9.59 -7.40
CA ARG A 129 28.02 -10.83 -8.18
C ARG A 129 26.84 -11.69 -7.75
N TYR A 130 26.60 -11.83 -6.44
CA TYR A 130 25.60 -12.76 -5.89
C TYR A 130 24.47 -11.99 -5.20
N LEU A 131 23.25 -12.09 -5.72
CA LEU A 131 22.09 -11.33 -5.24
C LEU A 131 21.02 -12.26 -4.66
N PHE A 132 20.73 -12.10 -3.37
CA PHE A 132 19.75 -12.95 -2.70
C PHE A 132 18.32 -12.42 -2.81
N ASN A 133 17.38 -13.32 -3.14
CA ASN A 133 15.95 -13.12 -3.07
C ASN A 133 15.33 -14.04 -2.02
N PHE A 134 14.42 -13.48 -1.22
CA PHE A 134 13.61 -14.18 -0.23
C PHE A 134 12.15 -13.79 -0.43
N ARG A 135 11.21 -14.67 -0.06
CA ARG A 135 9.81 -14.26 0.16
C ARG A 135 9.71 -13.16 1.23
N GLY A 136 8.63 -12.38 1.17
CA GLY A 136 8.18 -11.47 2.22
C GLY A 136 6.98 -12.05 2.94
N VAL A 137 5.89 -11.27 3.05
CA VAL A 137 4.57 -11.83 3.40
C VAL A 137 4.14 -12.87 2.35
N ALA A 138 4.36 -12.54 1.07
CA ALA A 138 4.16 -13.40 -0.09
C ALA A 138 5.42 -13.35 -1.00
N ALA A 139 5.33 -13.70 -2.30
CA ALA A 139 6.47 -13.58 -3.22
C ALA A 139 7.00 -12.14 -3.29
N SER A 140 8.32 -11.97 -3.41
CA SER A 140 8.93 -10.63 -3.40
C SER A 140 9.11 -10.08 -4.81
N PHE A 141 8.52 -8.91 -5.07
CA PHE A 141 8.71 -8.15 -6.32
C PHE A 141 10.18 -7.86 -6.66
N ARG A 142 11.11 -7.99 -5.69
CA ARG A 142 12.56 -7.88 -5.89
C ARG A 142 13.07 -8.84 -6.97
N LEU A 143 12.61 -10.10 -7.00
CA LEU A 143 13.25 -11.18 -7.79
C LEU A 143 13.52 -10.78 -9.26
N LYS A 144 12.49 -10.32 -9.96
CA LYS A 144 12.58 -9.92 -11.39
C LYS A 144 13.61 -8.81 -11.65
N HIS A 145 13.85 -7.93 -10.69
CA HIS A 145 14.82 -6.84 -10.81
C HIS A 145 16.27 -7.34 -10.69
N LEU A 146 16.54 -8.34 -9.84
CA LEU A 146 17.90 -8.85 -9.61
C LEU A 146 18.51 -9.49 -10.86
N PHE A 147 17.72 -10.24 -11.64
CA PHE A 147 18.16 -10.84 -12.89
C PHE A 147 18.64 -9.80 -13.91
N LEU A 148 18.04 -8.62 -13.95
CA LEU A 148 18.42 -7.57 -14.90
C LEU A 148 19.80 -6.96 -14.61
N CYS A 149 20.28 -7.06 -13.36
CA CYS A 149 21.60 -6.60 -12.96
C CYS A 149 22.77 -7.37 -13.59
N HIS A 150 22.52 -8.47 -14.30
CA HIS A 150 23.55 -9.40 -14.79
C HIS A 150 24.35 -10.06 -13.65
N SER A 151 23.70 -10.25 -12.51
CA SER A 151 24.27 -10.88 -11.31
C SER A 151 23.62 -12.24 -11.09
N LEU A 152 24.35 -13.19 -10.50
CA LEU A 152 23.81 -14.50 -10.17
C LEU A 152 22.80 -14.38 -9.03
N VAL A 153 21.58 -14.80 -9.30
CA VAL A 153 20.49 -14.76 -8.31
C VAL A 153 20.49 -16.03 -7.49
N PHE A 154 20.42 -15.86 -6.17
CA PHE A 154 20.18 -16.91 -5.19
C PHE A 154 18.73 -16.77 -4.72
N HIS A 155 17.87 -17.76 -4.96
CA HIS A 155 16.46 -17.71 -4.55
C HIS A 155 16.21 -18.66 -3.38
N VAL A 156 15.81 -18.08 -2.25
CA VAL A 156 15.46 -18.82 -1.03
C VAL A 156 13.98 -19.18 -1.05
N GLY A 157 13.68 -20.47 -0.87
CA GLY A 157 12.33 -21.05 -0.91
C GLY A 157 11.71 -21.13 -2.32
N ASP A 158 10.75 -22.04 -2.50
CA ASP A 158 10.07 -22.31 -3.78
C ASP A 158 8.54 -22.34 -3.70
N GLU A 159 7.94 -22.33 -2.50
CA GLU A 159 6.48 -22.30 -2.27
C GLU A 159 5.74 -21.05 -2.85
N TRP A 160 6.44 -19.91 -2.98
CA TRP A 160 5.81 -18.59 -3.20
C TRP A 160 6.11 -18.01 -4.58
N LEU A 161 5.15 -18.13 -5.50
CA LEU A 161 5.33 -17.92 -6.94
C LEU A 161 4.61 -16.67 -7.47
N GLU A 162 5.28 -15.74 -8.17
CA GLU A 162 4.57 -14.88 -9.15
C GLU A 162 4.28 -15.70 -10.44
N PHE A 163 3.33 -15.27 -11.27
CA PHE A 163 2.87 -15.99 -12.48
C PHE A 163 3.97 -16.45 -13.48
N PHE A 164 5.17 -15.87 -13.43
CA PHE A 164 6.31 -16.21 -14.29
C PHE A 164 7.34 -17.15 -13.64
N TYR A 165 7.25 -17.39 -12.32
CA TYR A 165 8.20 -18.22 -11.59
C TYR A 165 8.28 -19.67 -12.13
N PRO A 166 7.17 -20.35 -12.51
CA PRO A 166 7.25 -21.71 -13.07
C PRO A 166 8.02 -21.85 -14.40
N ALA A 167 8.33 -20.74 -15.06
CA ALA A 167 9.17 -20.70 -16.26
C ALA A 167 10.66 -20.45 -15.94
N LEU A 168 10.97 -19.88 -14.77
CA LEU A 168 12.32 -19.92 -14.21
C LEU A 168 12.62 -21.35 -13.75
N ARG A 169 13.88 -21.76 -13.86
CA ARG A 169 14.32 -23.13 -13.52
C ARG A 169 15.55 -23.06 -12.64
N GLN A 170 15.51 -23.77 -11.52
CA GLN A 170 16.63 -23.98 -10.60
C GLN A 170 17.85 -24.50 -11.38
N TRP A 171 19.05 -24.05 -10.99
CA TRP A 171 20.36 -24.35 -11.61
C TRP A 171 20.57 -23.93 -13.08
N VAL A 172 19.50 -23.68 -13.83
CA VAL A 172 19.58 -23.12 -15.19
C VAL A 172 19.61 -21.59 -15.15
N HIS A 173 18.75 -20.98 -14.34
CA HIS A 173 18.54 -19.52 -14.30
C HIS A 173 18.97 -18.87 -12.97
N TYR A 174 18.97 -19.63 -11.87
CA TYR A 174 19.28 -19.15 -10.52
C TYR A 174 19.75 -20.30 -9.63
N ILE A 175 20.48 -19.98 -8.55
CA ILE A 175 20.84 -20.96 -7.50
C ILE A 175 19.66 -21.12 -6.53
N PRO A 176 19.07 -22.31 -6.38
CA PRO A 176 18.07 -22.55 -5.35
C PRO A 176 18.73 -22.61 -3.97
N VAL A 177 18.04 -22.09 -2.97
CA VAL A 177 18.44 -22.16 -1.56
C VAL A 177 17.22 -22.60 -0.75
N LYS A 178 17.37 -23.56 0.16
CA LYS A 178 16.27 -24.04 1.01
C LYS A 178 15.79 -22.92 1.94
N SER A 179 14.49 -22.87 2.23
CA SER A 179 13.90 -21.90 3.18
C SER A 179 14.49 -22.01 4.59
N ASN A 180 14.90 -23.22 5.00
CA ASN A 180 15.56 -23.51 6.27
C ASN A 180 17.11 -23.50 6.21
N ALA A 181 17.72 -22.94 5.17
CA ALA A 181 19.18 -22.95 5.01
C ALA A 181 19.91 -22.23 6.16
N THR A 182 20.95 -22.88 6.68
CA THR A 182 21.79 -22.35 7.77
C THR A 182 22.90 -21.44 7.23
N LYS A 183 23.66 -20.83 8.14
CA LYS A 183 24.92 -20.14 7.81
C LYS A 183 25.95 -21.06 7.13
N GLY A 184 25.87 -22.37 7.33
CA GLY A 184 26.70 -23.37 6.67
C GLY A 184 26.31 -23.56 5.20
N ASP A 185 25.06 -23.93 4.94
CA ASP A 185 24.55 -24.18 3.57
C ASP A 185 24.75 -22.96 2.65
N ILE A 186 24.52 -21.75 3.19
CA ILE A 186 24.70 -20.50 2.42
C ILE A 186 26.18 -20.27 2.10
N ARG A 187 27.11 -20.60 3.02
CA ARG A 187 28.55 -20.48 2.78
C ARG A 187 29.01 -21.49 1.73
N GLU A 188 28.63 -22.75 1.86
CA GLU A 188 29.01 -23.82 0.92
C GLU A 188 28.57 -23.48 -0.52
N LEU A 189 27.35 -22.97 -0.69
CA LEU A 189 26.86 -22.53 -2.01
C LEU A 189 27.62 -21.30 -2.55
N LEU A 190 28.08 -20.39 -1.70
CA LEU A 190 28.90 -19.24 -2.10
C LEU A 190 30.33 -19.63 -2.44
N GLU A 191 30.94 -20.53 -1.68
CA GLU A 191 32.25 -21.13 -1.96
C GLU A 191 32.19 -21.92 -3.27
N PHE A 192 31.14 -22.72 -3.50
CA PHE A 192 30.93 -23.46 -4.74
C PHE A 192 30.90 -22.55 -5.98
N VAL A 193 30.10 -21.47 -5.98
CA VAL A 193 30.04 -20.56 -7.14
C VAL A 193 31.33 -19.76 -7.32
N SER A 194 32.03 -19.42 -6.23
CA SER A 194 33.32 -18.72 -6.28
C SER A 194 34.40 -19.57 -6.96
N HIS A 195 34.45 -20.87 -6.66
CA HIS A 195 35.34 -21.83 -7.33
C HIS A 195 34.86 -22.24 -8.74
N ASN A 196 33.69 -21.77 -9.18
CA ASN A 196 33.08 -22.11 -10.48
C ASN A 196 32.57 -20.84 -11.21
N ASP A 197 33.34 -19.74 -11.17
CA ASP A 197 32.89 -18.40 -11.60
C ASP A 197 32.34 -18.36 -13.05
N ASP A 198 32.89 -19.15 -13.98
CA ASP A 198 32.37 -19.28 -15.36
C ASP A 198 30.95 -19.88 -15.40
N LYS A 199 30.67 -20.90 -14.57
CA LYS A 199 29.32 -21.50 -14.46
C LYS A 199 28.38 -20.56 -13.71
N ALA A 200 28.90 -19.85 -12.71
CA ALA A 200 28.15 -18.84 -11.96
C ALA A 200 27.68 -17.71 -12.88
N ARG A 201 28.56 -17.24 -13.78
CA ARG A 201 28.28 -16.31 -14.87
C ARG A 201 27.25 -16.88 -15.84
N GLU A 202 27.44 -18.10 -16.34
CA GLU A 202 26.55 -18.73 -17.33
C GLU A 202 25.10 -18.88 -16.82
N ILE A 203 24.91 -19.16 -15.52
CA ILE A 203 23.59 -19.16 -14.88
C ILE A 203 23.02 -17.73 -14.78
N ALA A 204 23.86 -16.73 -14.47
CA ALA A 204 23.45 -15.33 -14.45
C ALA A 204 23.07 -14.78 -15.84
N ASP A 205 23.78 -15.18 -16.89
CA ASP A 205 23.48 -14.88 -18.30
C ASP A 205 22.07 -15.42 -18.65
N ARG A 206 21.83 -16.72 -18.44
CA ARG A 206 20.52 -17.35 -18.69
C ARG A 206 19.40 -16.69 -17.88
N GLY A 207 19.64 -16.38 -16.60
CA GLY A 207 18.69 -15.68 -15.74
C GLY A 207 18.33 -14.28 -16.27
N ARG A 208 19.34 -13.50 -16.67
CA ARG A 208 19.19 -12.18 -17.30
C ARG A 208 18.37 -12.27 -18.58
N ASP A 209 18.74 -13.18 -19.49
CA ASP A 209 18.13 -13.32 -20.81
C ASP A 209 16.70 -13.85 -20.75
N MET A 210 16.38 -14.74 -19.81
CA MET A 210 15.01 -15.20 -19.59
C MET A 210 14.09 -14.03 -19.20
N ILE A 211 14.50 -13.17 -18.26
CA ILE A 211 13.72 -12.00 -17.86
C ILE A 211 13.71 -10.92 -18.95
N LEU A 212 14.82 -10.69 -19.65
CA LEU A 212 14.88 -9.76 -20.78
C LEU A 212 13.94 -10.19 -21.92
N SER A 213 13.90 -11.48 -22.23
CA SER A 213 13.21 -12.04 -23.42
C SER A 213 11.77 -12.45 -23.16
N HIS A 214 11.37 -12.82 -21.94
CA HIS A 214 10.04 -13.39 -21.68
C HIS A 214 9.21 -12.63 -20.63
N LEU A 215 9.78 -11.64 -19.94
CA LEU A 215 9.07 -10.80 -18.97
C LEU A 215 9.05 -9.32 -19.38
N ARG A 216 8.65 -9.02 -20.62
CA ARG A 216 8.45 -7.66 -21.15
C ARG A 216 7.01 -7.21 -20.90
N MET A 217 6.73 -5.90 -20.96
CA MET A 217 5.35 -5.39 -20.79
C MET A 217 4.36 -5.90 -21.85
N LYS A 218 4.84 -6.33 -23.03
CA LYS A 218 4.01 -7.03 -24.04
C LYS A 218 3.64 -8.45 -23.60
N ASP A 219 4.51 -9.14 -22.88
CA ASP A 219 4.28 -10.51 -22.38
C ASP A 219 3.32 -10.47 -21.19
N VAL A 220 3.51 -9.52 -20.26
CA VAL A 220 2.55 -9.17 -19.18
C VAL A 220 1.15 -8.88 -19.76
N SER A 221 1.06 -8.02 -20.78
CA SER A 221 -0.21 -7.71 -21.46
C SER A 221 -0.82 -8.94 -22.17
N CYS A 222 0.03 -9.81 -22.73
CA CYS A 222 -0.40 -11.03 -23.42
C CYS A 222 -0.90 -12.10 -22.44
N TYR A 223 -0.25 -12.25 -21.27
CA TYR A 223 -0.67 -13.15 -20.22
C TYR A 223 -2.06 -12.76 -19.71
N TRP A 224 -2.26 -11.49 -19.33
CA TRP A 224 -3.59 -10.96 -18.97
C TRP A 224 -4.66 -11.25 -20.04
N LYS A 225 -4.35 -10.99 -21.32
CA LYS A 225 -5.27 -11.24 -22.44
C LYS A 225 -5.59 -12.73 -22.64
N LYS A 226 -4.63 -13.63 -22.41
CA LYS A 226 -4.82 -15.09 -22.48
C LYS A 226 -5.58 -15.64 -21.28
N LEU A 227 -5.26 -15.17 -20.07
CA LEU A 227 -5.87 -15.57 -18.81
C LEU A 227 -7.39 -15.30 -18.83
N LEU A 228 -7.77 -14.05 -19.06
CA LEU A 228 -9.19 -13.64 -19.09
C LEU A 228 -9.97 -14.33 -20.21
N LYS A 229 -9.36 -14.55 -21.39
CA LYS A 229 -9.99 -15.29 -22.49
C LYS A 229 -10.13 -16.80 -22.23
N ARG A 230 -9.40 -17.37 -21.26
CA ARG A 230 -9.61 -18.75 -20.79
C ARG A 230 -10.64 -18.78 -19.67
N TYR A 231 -10.49 -17.93 -18.66
CA TYR A 231 -11.43 -17.81 -17.54
C TYR A 231 -12.87 -17.54 -17.98
N ALA A 232 -13.07 -16.62 -18.94
CA ALA A 232 -14.41 -16.31 -19.47
C ALA A 232 -15.10 -17.48 -20.19
N LYS A 233 -14.39 -18.56 -20.55
CA LYS A 233 -14.98 -19.79 -21.08
C LYS A 233 -15.46 -20.77 -20.00
N LEU A 234 -15.09 -20.53 -18.74
CA LEU A 234 -15.50 -21.34 -17.59
C LEU A 234 -16.79 -20.81 -16.93
N LEU A 235 -17.26 -19.62 -17.34
CA LEU A 235 -18.50 -19.02 -16.84
C LEU A 235 -19.71 -19.82 -17.34
N GLN A 236 -20.41 -20.46 -16.40
CA GLN A 236 -21.66 -21.20 -16.66
C GLN A 236 -22.91 -20.29 -16.66
N PHE A 237 -22.72 -18.98 -16.49
CA PHE A 237 -23.77 -17.96 -16.47
C PHE A 237 -23.41 -16.78 -17.38
N LYS A 238 -24.42 -16.02 -17.81
CA LYS A 238 -24.25 -14.76 -18.55
C LYS A 238 -24.06 -13.61 -17.54
N PRO A 239 -22.94 -12.87 -17.56
CA PRO A 239 -22.75 -11.72 -16.67
C PRO A 239 -23.74 -10.59 -16.99
N GLU A 240 -24.30 -9.98 -15.94
CA GLU A 240 -25.18 -8.81 -16.04
C GLU A 240 -24.49 -7.55 -15.47
N ARG A 241 -24.89 -6.36 -15.94
CA ARG A 241 -24.32 -5.10 -15.45
C ARG A 241 -24.99 -4.69 -14.14
N ASP A 242 -24.32 -4.95 -13.03
CA ASP A 242 -24.61 -4.27 -11.77
C ASP A 242 -24.47 -2.75 -11.95
N LYS A 243 -25.51 -2.00 -11.55
CA LYS A 243 -25.60 -0.54 -11.68
C LYS A 243 -24.97 0.19 -10.50
N SER A 244 -24.64 -0.50 -9.40
CA SER A 244 -23.91 0.06 -8.26
C SER A 244 -22.40 0.18 -8.52
N LEU A 245 -21.87 -0.58 -9.50
CA LEU A 245 -20.46 -0.54 -9.87
C LEU A 245 -20.11 0.70 -10.70
N VAL A 246 -19.15 1.48 -10.20
CA VAL A 246 -18.63 2.69 -10.89
C VAL A 246 -17.88 2.29 -12.16
N GLU A 247 -18.29 2.87 -13.30
CA GLU A 247 -17.65 2.63 -14.59
C GLU A 247 -16.26 3.29 -14.66
N ARG A 248 -15.20 2.48 -14.64
CA ARG A 248 -13.81 2.92 -14.81
C ARG A 248 -13.52 3.16 -16.30
N ASP A 249 -13.89 4.34 -16.79
CA ASP A 249 -13.78 4.72 -18.19
C ASP A 249 -12.34 4.67 -18.74
N SER A 250 -12.27 4.23 -20.00
CA SER A 250 -11.14 4.29 -20.92
C SER A 250 -10.48 5.66 -21.09
N SER A 251 -11.16 6.79 -20.82
CA SER A 251 -10.61 8.15 -21.02
C SER A 251 -9.39 8.48 -20.15
N VAL A 252 -9.26 7.84 -18.97
CA VAL A 252 -8.05 7.88 -18.12
C VAL A 252 -6.85 7.22 -18.82
N CYS A 253 -7.10 6.41 -19.85
CA CYS A 253 -6.12 5.64 -20.61
C CYS A 253 -6.08 6.09 -22.09
N LYS A 254 -5.78 7.37 -22.35
CA LYS A 254 -5.69 7.96 -23.70
C LYS A 254 -4.70 7.21 -24.62
N TRP A 255 -5.22 6.26 -25.40
CA TRP A 255 -4.66 5.80 -26.67
C TRP A 255 -5.69 6.07 -27.76
N ARG A 256 -5.38 6.96 -28.71
CA ARG A 256 -6.26 7.26 -29.85
C ARG A 256 -6.27 6.08 -30.83
N SER A 257 -7.44 5.51 -31.07
CA SER A 257 -7.77 4.78 -32.30
C SER A 257 -9.29 4.81 -32.48
N ASN A 258 -9.77 5.31 -33.62
CA ASN A 258 -11.19 5.58 -33.85
C ASN A 258 -11.90 4.36 -34.45
N ILE A 259 -12.95 3.86 -33.79
CA ILE A 259 -14.14 3.25 -34.44
C ILE A 259 -15.37 3.69 -33.62
N ALA A 260 -16.51 3.96 -34.26
CA ALA A 260 -17.70 4.54 -33.63
C ALA A 260 -19.01 3.84 -34.06
N GLY A 261 -20.10 4.09 -33.32
CA GLY A 261 -21.47 3.59 -33.59
C GLY A 261 -21.91 2.42 -32.69
N ILE A 262 -23.19 2.16 -32.40
CA ILE A 262 -24.49 2.81 -32.72
C ILE A 262 -25.43 2.46 -31.53
N ILE A 263 -25.90 3.42 -30.71
CA ILE A 263 -27.22 4.11 -30.72
C ILE A 263 -28.43 3.33 -30.11
N MET A 264 -29.00 3.93 -29.05
CA MET A 264 -30.40 3.95 -28.50
C MET A 264 -31.30 2.69 -28.40
N GLY A 265 -32.16 2.67 -27.36
CA GLY A 265 -33.43 1.92 -27.40
C GLY A 265 -34.29 1.82 -26.12
N LEU A 266 -35.15 2.81 -25.86
CA LEU A 266 -36.46 2.74 -25.14
C LEU A 266 -36.53 2.59 -23.60
N THR A 267 -37.73 2.88 -23.07
CA THR A 267 -38.09 3.18 -21.65
C THR A 267 -39.49 2.59 -21.29
N ILE A 268 -39.97 2.82 -20.05
CA ILE A 268 -41.24 2.33 -19.43
C ILE A 268 -41.13 0.85 -18.98
N SER A 269 -41.64 0.35 -17.82
CA SER A 269 -42.39 0.90 -16.67
C SER A 269 -41.72 0.39 -15.37
N SER A 270 -41.50 1.17 -14.30
CA SER A 270 -42.43 1.70 -13.28
C SER A 270 -42.94 0.68 -12.21
N VAL A 271 -42.81 1.09 -10.94
CA VAL A 271 -43.60 0.72 -9.73
C VAL A 271 -43.23 -0.51 -8.84
N LEU A 272 -42.80 -1.70 -9.33
CA LEU A 272 -42.86 -2.92 -8.46
C LEU A 272 -41.55 -3.55 -7.91
N THR A 273 -40.56 -2.75 -7.45
CA THR A 273 -39.37 -3.26 -6.72
C THR A 273 -38.97 -2.43 -5.49
N ARG A 274 -39.97 -1.95 -4.72
CA ARG A 274 -39.75 -1.05 -3.56
C ARG A 274 -39.54 -1.74 -2.21
N LEU A 275 -39.23 -3.05 -2.19
CA LEU A 275 -39.06 -3.83 -0.96
C LEU A 275 -37.79 -4.72 -1.05
N PHE A 276 -36.92 -4.58 -0.05
CA PHE A 276 -35.73 -5.39 0.25
C PHE A 276 -34.63 -5.51 -0.83
N GLY A 277 -33.89 -4.42 -1.02
CA GLY A 277 -32.48 -4.44 -1.42
C GLY A 277 -31.61 -3.72 -0.38
N LYS A 278 -30.35 -4.15 -0.19
CA LYS A 278 -29.41 -3.46 0.72
C LYS A 278 -29.15 -2.03 0.21
N LYS A 279 -29.23 -1.03 1.10
CA LYS A 279 -28.95 0.37 0.76
C LYS A 279 -27.42 0.54 0.68
N GLN A 280 -26.87 0.58 -0.53
CA GLN A 280 -25.45 0.87 -0.72
C GLN A 280 -25.14 2.28 -0.21
N MET A 281 -24.18 2.38 0.72
CA MET A 281 -23.73 3.61 1.33
C MET A 281 -22.20 3.58 1.40
N ARG A 282 -21.57 4.75 1.37
CA ARG A 282 -20.13 4.94 1.38
C ARG A 282 -19.71 5.57 2.70
N ILE A 283 -19.25 4.73 3.62
CA ILE A 283 -18.65 5.16 4.89
C ILE A 283 -17.12 5.18 4.75
N LEU A 284 -16.50 6.20 5.30
CA LEU A 284 -15.05 6.43 5.34
C LEU A 284 -14.54 6.20 6.78
N MET A 285 -13.43 5.48 6.98
CA MET A 285 -12.77 5.36 8.29
C MET A 285 -11.36 5.97 8.24
N VAL A 286 -11.07 6.94 9.12
CA VAL A 286 -9.79 7.68 9.23
C VAL A 286 -9.42 7.95 10.69
N GLY A 287 -8.33 8.69 10.94
CA GLY A 287 -7.74 8.91 12.27
C GLY A 287 -6.21 8.81 12.22
N LEU A 288 -5.54 9.08 13.34
CA LEU A 288 -4.07 9.07 13.42
C LEU A 288 -3.44 7.68 13.19
N ASP A 289 -2.12 7.62 13.05
CA ASP A 289 -1.37 6.36 13.07
C ASP A 289 -1.32 5.77 14.49
N ALA A 290 -1.10 4.44 14.56
CA ALA A 290 -1.22 3.61 15.77
C ALA A 290 -2.60 3.58 16.47
N ALA A 291 -3.57 4.42 16.10
CA ALA A 291 -4.93 4.47 16.70
C ALA A 291 -5.79 3.20 16.53
N GLY A 292 -5.34 2.20 15.77
CA GLY A 292 -5.96 0.86 15.71
C GLY A 292 -6.99 0.65 14.61
N LYS A 293 -7.07 1.54 13.60
CA LYS A 293 -7.96 1.43 12.42
C LYS A 293 -7.94 0.02 11.79
N THR A 294 -6.74 -0.50 11.50
CA THR A 294 -6.50 -1.85 10.97
C THR A 294 -7.05 -2.96 11.86
N THR A 295 -6.89 -2.83 13.17
CA THR A 295 -7.32 -3.81 14.17
C THR A 295 -8.85 -3.86 14.26
N ILE A 296 -9.52 -2.69 14.26
CA ILE A 296 -10.98 -2.59 14.18
C ILE A 296 -11.49 -3.25 12.89
N LEU A 297 -10.88 -2.91 11.74
CA LEU A 297 -11.20 -3.49 10.44
C LEU A 297 -11.12 -5.02 10.43
N TYR A 298 -10.02 -5.62 10.89
CA TYR A 298 -9.88 -7.08 10.87
C TYR A 298 -10.78 -7.77 11.89
N LYS A 299 -11.00 -7.17 13.07
CA LYS A 299 -11.96 -7.69 14.06
C LYS A 299 -13.38 -7.76 13.49
N LEU A 300 -13.79 -6.73 12.74
CA LEU A 300 -15.10 -6.67 12.06
C LEU A 300 -15.18 -7.57 10.81
N LYS A 301 -14.06 -7.78 10.10
CA LYS A 301 -14.02 -8.56 8.85
C LYS A 301 -13.89 -10.07 9.07
N LEU A 302 -13.25 -10.51 10.16
CA LEU A 302 -12.85 -11.90 10.41
C LEU A 302 -13.40 -12.51 11.70
N GLY A 303 -14.01 -11.72 12.60
CA GLY A 303 -14.56 -12.18 13.88
C GLY A 303 -13.52 -12.51 14.97
N GLU A 304 -12.33 -13.01 14.58
CA GLU A 304 -11.27 -13.47 15.48
C GLU A 304 -10.16 -12.43 15.74
N ILE A 305 -9.31 -12.72 16.73
CA ILE A 305 -8.19 -11.85 17.13
C ILE A 305 -6.92 -12.25 16.37
N VAL A 306 -6.75 -11.72 15.16
CA VAL A 306 -5.47 -11.78 14.45
C VAL A 306 -4.52 -10.73 15.01
N THR A 307 -3.31 -11.12 15.43
CA THR A 307 -2.29 -10.22 15.98
C THR A 307 -1.72 -9.29 14.90
N THR A 308 -2.21 -8.05 14.85
CA THR A 308 -1.92 -7.13 13.74
C THR A 308 -0.46 -6.67 13.68
N ILE A 309 0.15 -6.87 12.52
CA ILE A 309 1.35 -6.15 12.07
C ILE A 309 0.88 -4.79 11.51
N PRO A 310 1.54 -3.66 11.83
CA PRO A 310 1.14 -2.35 11.31
C PRO A 310 1.21 -2.33 9.78
N THR A 311 0.18 -1.78 9.14
CA THR A 311 0.05 -1.81 7.69
C THR A 311 1.15 -1.02 6.99
N ILE A 312 1.79 -1.65 6.01
CA ILE A 312 2.76 -1.01 5.12
C ILE A 312 2.01 -0.46 3.91
N GLY A 313 1.87 0.86 3.83
CA GLY A 313 1.29 1.57 2.71
C GLY A 313 -0.17 1.95 2.89
N PHE A 314 -0.98 1.62 1.88
CA PHE A 314 -2.28 2.22 1.63
C PHE A 314 -3.29 1.11 1.31
N ASN A 315 -4.03 0.63 2.30
CA ASN A 315 -5.11 -0.32 2.05
C ASN A 315 -6.48 0.35 2.08
N VAL A 316 -7.38 -0.22 1.28
CA VAL A 316 -8.77 0.20 1.11
C VAL A 316 -9.56 -1.08 1.07
N GLU A 317 -10.31 -1.33 2.12
CA GLU A 317 -11.02 -2.59 2.38
C GLU A 317 -12.50 -2.27 2.58
N THR A 318 -13.34 -3.00 1.84
CA THR A 318 -14.80 -2.88 1.97
C THR A 318 -15.30 -4.01 2.85
N VAL A 319 -16.05 -3.66 3.89
CA VAL A 319 -16.70 -4.61 4.80
C VAL A 319 -18.20 -4.32 4.84
N GLU A 320 -19.00 -5.37 4.97
CA GLU A 320 -20.45 -5.25 5.16
C GLU A 320 -20.81 -5.47 6.63
N TYR A 321 -21.70 -4.62 7.17
CA TYR A 321 -22.33 -4.84 8.47
C TYR A 321 -23.83 -4.52 8.35
N LYS A 322 -24.67 -5.48 8.75
CA LYS A 322 -26.13 -5.44 8.56
C LYS A 322 -26.51 -5.12 7.10
N ASN A 323 -27.08 -3.93 6.84
CA ASN A 323 -27.49 -3.47 5.51
C ASN A 323 -26.53 -2.45 4.89
N ILE A 324 -25.36 -2.24 5.49
CA ILE A 324 -24.45 -1.12 5.20
C ILE A 324 -23.07 -1.62 4.78
N CYS A 325 -22.48 -0.86 3.85
CA CYS A 325 -21.16 -1.07 3.30
C CYS A 325 -20.23 0.03 3.87
N PHE A 326 -19.04 -0.34 4.35
CA PHE A 326 -18.06 0.64 4.82
C PHE A 326 -16.68 0.40 4.21
N THR A 327 -16.10 1.48 3.71
CA THR A 327 -14.78 1.50 3.07
C THR A 327 -13.78 1.99 4.11
N VAL A 328 -13.02 1.07 4.69
CA VAL A 328 -11.92 1.44 5.61
C VAL A 328 -10.72 1.88 4.80
N TRP A 329 -10.18 3.06 5.14
CA TRP A 329 -8.96 3.59 4.54
C TRP A 329 -7.83 3.40 5.55
N ASP A 330 -7.14 2.27 5.42
CA ASP A 330 -5.89 2.03 6.13
C ASP A 330 -4.76 2.79 5.42
N VAL A 331 -4.84 4.10 5.58
CA VAL A 331 -3.81 5.07 5.22
C VAL A 331 -3.12 5.44 6.52
N GLY A 332 -1.79 5.26 6.55
CA GLY A 332 -0.99 5.62 7.71
C GLY A 332 -1.30 7.05 8.15
N GLY A 333 -1.74 7.25 9.39
CA GLY A 333 -2.21 8.56 9.86
C GLY A 333 -1.10 9.55 10.18
N GLN A 334 0.06 9.45 9.50
CA GLN A 334 1.18 10.37 9.64
C GLN A 334 0.94 11.64 8.82
N GLY A 335 1.24 12.82 9.38
CA GLY A 335 0.90 14.13 8.82
C GLY A 335 1.23 14.34 7.33
N LYS A 336 2.32 13.73 6.82
CA LYS A 336 2.74 13.86 5.41
C LYS A 336 1.77 13.26 4.39
N ILE A 337 0.85 12.38 4.79
CA ILE A 337 -0.13 11.74 3.87
C ILE A 337 -1.60 11.97 4.24
N ARG A 338 -1.89 12.65 5.36
CA ARG A 338 -3.25 13.14 5.69
C ARG A 338 -3.83 14.08 4.61
N PRO A 339 -3.05 14.94 3.91
CA PRO A 339 -3.53 15.73 2.77
C PRO A 339 -4.06 14.92 1.57
N LEU A 340 -3.97 13.58 1.59
CA LEU A 340 -4.60 12.70 0.61
C LEU A 340 -6.04 12.31 1.00
N TRP A 341 -6.45 12.43 2.27
CA TRP A 341 -7.78 12.02 2.74
C TRP A 341 -8.91 12.71 1.97
N ARG A 342 -8.73 14.00 1.64
CA ARG A 342 -9.68 14.81 0.84
C ARG A 342 -10.05 14.21 -0.51
N HIS A 343 -9.18 13.41 -1.15
CA HIS A 343 -9.50 12.76 -2.43
C HIS A 343 -10.58 11.66 -2.30
N TYR A 344 -11.04 11.40 -1.07
CA TYR A 344 -11.98 10.34 -0.74
C TYR A 344 -13.20 10.86 0.03
N PHE A 345 -13.41 12.18 0.11
CA PHE A 345 -14.57 12.76 0.79
C PHE A 345 -15.83 12.73 -0.12
N GLN A 346 -15.69 12.93 -1.43
CA GLN A 346 -16.77 12.84 -2.43
C GLN A 346 -17.76 11.69 -2.19
N ASN A 347 -19.04 12.04 -2.04
CA ASN A 347 -20.15 11.09 -1.83
C ASN A 347 -20.03 10.21 -0.56
N THR A 348 -19.33 10.67 0.48
CA THR A 348 -19.31 10.00 1.80
C THR A 348 -20.61 10.29 2.57
N GLN A 349 -21.37 9.27 2.96
CA GLN A 349 -22.56 9.47 3.82
C GLN A 349 -22.25 9.35 5.32
N GLY A 350 -21.15 8.66 5.69
CA GLY A 350 -20.75 8.51 7.09
C GLY A 350 -19.23 8.47 7.26
N LEU A 351 -18.75 8.95 8.40
CA LEU A 351 -17.33 9.04 8.74
C LEU A 351 -17.09 8.38 10.11
N ILE A 352 -16.09 7.50 10.19
CA ILE A 352 -15.61 6.90 11.43
C ILE A 352 -14.23 7.49 11.73
N PHE A 353 -14.11 8.23 12.82
CA PHE A 353 -12.84 8.79 13.29
C PHE A 353 -12.32 7.96 14.46
N VAL A 354 -11.15 7.31 14.29
CA VAL A 354 -10.57 6.44 15.31
C VAL A 354 -9.48 7.19 16.07
N VAL A 355 -9.64 7.27 17.39
CA VAL A 355 -8.75 7.99 18.32
C VAL A 355 -8.10 6.98 19.27
N ASP A 356 -6.81 7.14 19.52
CA ASP A 356 -6.12 6.40 20.57
C ASP A 356 -6.41 7.05 21.92
N SER A 357 -7.21 6.40 22.75
CA SER A 357 -7.55 6.93 24.08
C SER A 357 -6.37 6.92 25.05
N ASN A 358 -5.31 6.14 24.80
CA ASN A 358 -4.14 6.11 25.69
C ASN A 358 -3.03 7.08 25.23
N ASP A 359 -3.08 7.56 24.00
CA ASP A 359 -2.13 8.54 23.43
C ASP A 359 -2.50 9.97 23.85
N ARG A 360 -2.16 10.32 25.10
CA ARG A 360 -2.46 11.63 25.69
C ARG A 360 -1.69 12.79 25.04
N GLU A 361 -0.57 12.51 24.39
CA GLU A 361 0.29 13.51 23.75
C GLU A 361 -0.28 13.99 22.39
N ARG A 362 -0.84 13.08 21.59
CA ARG A 362 -1.30 13.41 20.22
C ARG A 362 -2.79 13.77 20.11
N ILE A 363 -3.50 14.04 21.21
CA ILE A 363 -4.91 14.48 21.13
C ILE A 363 -5.06 15.84 20.47
N THR A 364 -4.20 16.83 20.75
CA THR A 364 -4.23 18.12 20.04
C THR A 364 -3.89 17.97 18.55
N GLU A 365 -3.18 16.91 18.15
CA GLU A 365 -3.00 16.55 16.74
C GLU A 365 -4.30 15.94 16.16
N ALA A 366 -4.94 15.02 16.88
CA ALA A 366 -6.22 14.42 16.47
C ALA A 366 -7.34 15.46 16.35
N GLU A 367 -7.40 16.43 17.26
CA GLU A 367 -8.31 17.58 17.22
C GLU A 367 -8.07 18.44 15.96
N LYS A 368 -6.82 18.83 15.70
CA LYS A 368 -6.45 19.61 14.51
C LYS A 368 -6.79 18.88 13.21
N GLU A 369 -6.60 17.56 13.14
CA GLU A 369 -7.01 16.78 11.98
C GLU A 369 -8.54 16.67 11.84
N LEU A 370 -9.29 16.62 12.94
CA LEU A 370 -10.76 16.72 12.91
C LEU A 370 -11.20 18.09 12.35
N GLN A 371 -10.55 19.18 12.78
CA GLN A 371 -10.78 20.53 12.26
C GLN A 371 -10.41 20.64 10.77
N ASN A 372 -9.24 20.14 10.35
CA ASN A 372 -8.73 20.18 8.97
C ASN A 372 -9.62 19.47 7.93
N MET A 373 -10.44 18.50 8.36
CA MET A 373 -11.39 17.79 7.48
C MET A 373 -12.71 18.56 7.26
N SER A 374 -12.75 19.85 7.58
CA SER A 374 -13.95 20.71 7.58
C SER A 374 -15.08 20.21 8.51
N ILE A 375 -14.80 19.26 9.42
CA ILE A 375 -15.83 18.66 10.27
C ILE A 375 -16.37 19.67 11.29
N MET A 376 -15.49 20.58 11.74
CA MET A 376 -15.70 21.57 12.80
C MET A 376 -16.14 22.95 12.30
N VAL A 377 -16.55 23.12 11.04
CA VAL A 377 -16.82 24.45 10.44
C VAL A 377 -18.15 25.04 10.95
N GLY A 378 -18.08 25.67 12.12
CA GLY A 378 -19.01 26.66 12.61
C GLY A 378 -18.29 27.98 12.87
N ASN A 379 -18.16 28.82 11.85
CA ASN A 379 -17.65 30.21 11.88
C ASN A 379 -16.54 30.52 12.91
N VAL A 380 -15.32 30.04 12.68
CA VAL A 380 -14.13 30.53 13.39
C VAL A 380 -13.38 31.53 12.51
N THR A 381 -13.68 32.82 12.69
CA THR A 381 -12.75 33.88 12.26
C THR A 381 -11.53 33.85 13.18
N GLN A 382 -10.46 33.17 12.76
CA GLN A 382 -9.17 33.31 13.42
C GLN A 382 -8.62 34.73 13.15
N VAL A 383 -8.56 35.54 14.21
CA VAL A 383 -7.66 36.69 14.25
C VAL A 383 -6.24 36.11 14.29
N LEU A 384 -5.42 36.47 13.32
CA LEU A 384 -3.98 36.22 13.38
C LEU A 384 -3.33 37.46 14.01
N ASP A 385 -2.89 37.33 15.27
CA ASP A 385 -1.99 38.29 15.88
C ASP A 385 -0.64 38.29 15.13
N LYS A 386 0.07 39.43 15.18
CA LYS A 386 1.04 39.80 14.14
C LYS A 386 2.51 39.53 14.46
N ASP A 387 2.83 39.14 15.70
CA ASP A 387 4.09 39.61 16.30
C ASP A 387 5.23 38.56 16.36
N ASP A 388 4.98 37.30 15.96
CA ASP A 388 5.96 36.19 16.04
C ASP A 388 6.66 35.85 14.69
N LEU A 389 7.08 36.85 13.91
CA LEU A 389 7.89 36.64 12.68
C LEU A 389 8.99 37.70 12.47
N GLU A 390 10.07 37.61 13.27
CA GLU A 390 11.37 38.23 12.94
C GLU A 390 12.50 37.19 12.85
N ILE A 391 13.56 37.54 12.10
CA ILE A 391 14.88 36.86 11.98
C ILE A 391 14.86 35.53 11.17
N GLU A 392 15.58 35.37 10.05
CA GLU A 392 16.40 36.31 9.26
C GLU A 392 16.45 35.84 7.78
N THR A 393 16.51 36.76 6.80
CA THR A 393 16.77 36.39 5.39
C THR A 393 17.86 37.25 4.76
N GLN A 394 18.98 36.63 4.37
CA GLN A 394 20.07 37.32 3.66
C GLN A 394 19.77 37.46 2.16
N LYS A 395 19.30 38.67 1.82
CA LYS A 395 19.50 39.53 0.61
C LYS A 395 20.10 38.95 -0.70
N VAL A 396 19.80 39.70 -1.78
CA VAL A 396 20.39 39.68 -3.15
C VAL A 396 19.81 38.57 -4.07
N SER A 397 19.25 38.81 -5.27
CA SER A 397 18.72 39.99 -6.01
C SER A 397 17.92 39.46 -7.25
N LEU A 398 17.19 40.19 -8.12
CA LEU A 398 16.92 41.64 -8.30
C LEU A 398 15.50 41.81 -8.92
N SER A 399 15.27 42.73 -9.87
CA SER A 399 13.98 43.10 -10.52
C SER A 399 14.28 43.93 -11.81
N PRO A 400 13.33 44.62 -12.50
CA PRO A 400 11.85 44.55 -12.54
C PRO A 400 11.38 43.84 -13.85
N VAL A 401 10.30 44.09 -14.63
CA VAL A 401 9.20 45.08 -14.84
C VAL A 401 7.97 44.23 -15.32
N CYS A 402 6.66 44.51 -15.19
CA CYS A 402 5.85 45.73 -15.37
C CYS A 402 4.71 45.89 -14.35
N HIS A 403 4.26 47.13 -14.13
CA HIS A 403 3.04 47.48 -13.39
C HIS A 403 1.80 47.60 -14.28
N ASN A 404 0.63 47.28 -13.70
CA ASN A 404 -0.64 48.06 -13.68
C ASN A 404 -1.76 47.07 -13.32
N SER A 405 -2.37 46.97 -12.13
CA SER A 405 -2.88 47.94 -11.13
C SER A 405 -4.41 47.80 -11.06
N VAL A 406 -4.96 47.45 -9.88
CA VAL A 406 -6.41 47.33 -9.58
C VAL A 406 -7.12 46.26 -10.43
N ASP A 407 -7.26 45.01 -9.97
CA ASP A 407 -8.03 44.67 -8.78
C ASP A 407 -7.51 43.43 -8.02
N SER A 408 -7.99 43.21 -6.79
CA SER A 408 -7.60 42.06 -5.98
C SER A 408 -8.18 40.75 -6.52
N PRO A 409 -7.38 39.71 -6.83
CA PRO A 409 -7.90 38.41 -7.17
C PRO A 409 -8.54 37.76 -5.95
N VAL A 410 -9.87 37.88 -5.86
CA VAL A 410 -10.73 37.03 -5.04
C VAL A 410 -10.44 35.58 -5.41
N LEU A 411 -9.53 34.94 -4.69
CA LEU A 411 -9.17 33.54 -4.91
C LEU A 411 -10.23 32.66 -4.24
N THR A 412 -11.43 32.66 -4.82
CA THR A 412 -12.50 31.68 -4.56
C THR A 412 -12.04 30.29 -5.00
N CYS A 413 -11.15 29.70 -4.20
CA CYS A 413 -10.86 28.28 -4.25
C CYS A 413 -12.04 27.57 -3.59
N LEU A 414 -12.99 27.14 -4.42
CA LEU A 414 -14.21 26.45 -4.02
C LEU A 414 -13.86 25.17 -3.25
N GLN A 415 -13.83 25.25 -1.92
CA GLN A 415 -13.96 24.08 -1.07
C GLN A 415 -15.43 23.67 -1.10
N GLU A 416 -15.78 22.80 -2.05
CA GLU A 416 -16.98 21.98 -1.89
C GLU A 416 -16.83 21.21 -0.58
N ASP A 417 -17.80 21.40 0.32
CA ASP A 417 -17.74 20.88 1.69
C ASP A 417 -18.14 19.39 1.69
N GLU A 418 -17.32 18.56 1.04
CA GLU A 418 -17.62 17.18 0.63
C GLU A 418 -17.98 16.24 1.80
N LEU A 419 -17.68 16.64 3.05
CA LEU A 419 -18.05 15.92 4.28
C LEU A 419 -19.19 16.57 5.07
N ARG A 420 -19.74 17.72 4.67
CA ARG A 420 -20.74 18.48 5.45
C ARG A 420 -21.90 17.63 5.95
N ASP A 421 -22.39 16.75 5.09
CA ASP A 421 -23.54 15.88 5.34
C ASP A 421 -23.19 14.49 5.92
N ALA A 422 -21.91 14.16 6.11
CA ALA A 422 -21.51 12.83 6.57
C ALA A 422 -21.72 12.66 8.09
N VAL A 423 -22.52 11.66 8.50
CA VAL A 423 -22.75 11.31 9.91
C VAL A 423 -21.44 10.86 10.56
N LEU A 424 -21.08 11.40 11.73
CA LEU A 424 -19.79 11.16 12.37
C LEU A 424 -19.89 10.19 13.55
N LEU A 425 -19.22 9.03 13.46
CA LEU A 425 -18.93 8.17 14.59
C LEU A 425 -17.48 8.39 15.03
N LEU A 426 -17.23 8.54 16.33
CA LEU A 426 -15.90 8.51 16.91
C LEU A 426 -15.71 7.21 17.71
N PHE A 427 -14.62 6.50 17.43
CA PHE A 427 -14.17 5.38 18.26
C PHE A 427 -13.04 5.86 19.19
N ALA A 428 -13.37 6.00 20.47
CA ALA A 428 -12.40 6.13 21.55
C ALA A 428 -11.82 4.74 21.83
N ASN A 429 -10.69 4.42 21.19
CA ASN A 429 -10.14 3.07 21.13
C ASN A 429 -8.98 2.86 22.11
N LYS A 430 -8.71 1.60 22.45
CA LYS A 430 -7.74 1.15 23.46
C LYS A 430 -8.17 1.46 24.91
N GLN A 431 -9.47 1.36 25.19
CA GLN A 431 -10.02 1.47 26.55
C GLN A 431 -9.57 0.33 27.49
N ASP A 432 -8.89 -0.69 26.97
CA ASP A 432 -8.20 -1.75 27.71
C ASP A 432 -6.87 -1.32 28.35
N LEU A 433 -6.36 -0.11 28.06
CA LEU A 433 -5.09 0.40 28.59
C LEU A 433 -5.30 1.29 29.83
N PRO A 434 -4.42 1.21 30.85
CA PRO A 434 -4.69 1.74 32.19
C PRO A 434 -4.74 3.28 32.29
N ASN A 435 -4.23 4.01 31.28
CA ASN A 435 -4.26 5.48 31.24
C ASN A 435 -5.25 6.03 30.21
N ALA A 436 -6.12 5.18 29.65
CA ALA A 436 -7.06 5.57 28.61
C ALA A 436 -8.01 6.71 29.04
N MET A 437 -8.10 7.74 28.20
CA MET A 437 -9.06 8.84 28.33
C MET A 437 -10.48 8.31 28.11
N SER A 438 -11.40 8.68 28.98
CA SER A 438 -12.81 8.30 28.84
C SER A 438 -13.43 8.96 27.61
N ALA A 439 -14.57 8.43 27.15
CA ALA A 439 -15.33 9.05 26.05
C ALA A 439 -15.76 10.50 26.37
N ALA A 440 -15.97 10.84 27.65
CA ALA A 440 -16.21 12.22 28.09
C ALA A 440 -14.94 13.08 28.00
N GLU A 441 -13.79 12.60 28.52
CA GLU A 441 -12.52 13.34 28.46
C GLU A 441 -12.09 13.61 27.00
N LEU A 442 -12.38 12.68 26.08
CA LEU A 442 -12.15 12.88 24.63
C LEU A 442 -13.21 13.77 23.96
N THR A 443 -14.45 13.82 24.47
CA THR A 443 -15.49 14.72 23.96
C THR A 443 -15.08 16.18 24.13
N ASP A 444 -14.57 16.52 25.31
CA ASP A 444 -14.13 17.87 25.63
C ASP A 444 -12.81 18.22 24.92
N LYS A 445 -11.81 17.33 24.95
CA LYS A 445 -10.50 17.57 24.31
C LYS A 445 -10.50 17.59 22.78
N LEU A 446 -11.48 16.96 22.13
CA LEU A 446 -11.65 17.04 20.67
C LEU A 446 -12.65 18.14 20.26
N GLY A 447 -13.13 18.94 21.22
CA GLY A 447 -14.05 20.05 20.98
C GLY A 447 -15.44 19.66 20.47
N LEU A 448 -15.86 18.39 20.61
CA LEU A 448 -17.05 17.86 19.92
C LEU A 448 -18.35 18.59 20.29
N ASN A 449 -18.40 19.19 21.49
CA ASN A 449 -19.47 20.06 21.96
C ASN A 449 -19.73 21.30 21.04
N GLN A 450 -18.78 21.63 20.16
CA GLN A 450 -18.88 22.70 19.15
C GLN A 450 -19.63 22.25 17.87
N LEU A 451 -19.80 20.94 17.63
CA LEU A 451 -20.40 20.35 16.42
C LEU A 451 -21.94 20.47 16.34
N ARG A 452 -22.47 21.68 16.60
CA ARG A 452 -23.93 21.94 16.73
C ARG A 452 -24.76 21.59 15.49
N ASN A 453 -24.16 21.66 14.30
CA ASN A 453 -24.85 21.44 13.01
C ASN A 453 -24.59 20.04 12.42
N ARG A 454 -23.96 19.12 13.16
CA ARG A 454 -23.57 17.79 12.67
C ARG A 454 -24.11 16.69 13.57
N ARG A 455 -24.68 15.62 12.99
CA ARG A 455 -24.99 14.40 13.75
C ARG A 455 -23.69 13.64 14.05
N TRP A 456 -23.36 13.53 15.34
CA TRP A 456 -22.18 12.80 15.81
C TRP A 456 -22.46 11.96 17.06
N TYR A 457 -21.61 10.96 17.31
CA TYR A 457 -21.59 10.16 18.53
C TYR A 457 -20.18 9.63 18.81
N ILE A 458 -19.83 9.42 20.08
CA ILE A 458 -18.57 8.83 20.51
C ILE A 458 -18.83 7.54 21.29
N GLN A 459 -18.09 6.50 20.94
CA GLN A 459 -18.22 5.16 21.52
C GLN A 459 -16.87 4.73 22.12
N ALA A 460 -16.88 4.32 23.39
CA ALA A 460 -15.75 3.69 24.05
C ALA A 460 -15.54 2.28 23.47
N THR A 461 -14.30 1.94 23.09
CA THR A 461 -13.99 0.72 22.34
C THR A 461 -12.67 0.06 22.71
N CYS A 462 -12.61 -1.25 22.49
CA CYS A 462 -11.39 -2.04 22.54
C CYS A 462 -11.29 -2.90 21.25
N ALA A 463 -10.45 -2.49 20.30
CA ALA A 463 -10.34 -3.14 19.00
C ALA A 463 -9.91 -4.61 19.05
N THR A 464 -9.12 -5.01 20.04
CA THR A 464 -8.63 -6.40 20.20
C THR A 464 -9.74 -7.31 20.73
N GLN A 465 -10.40 -6.91 21.82
CA GLN A 465 -11.46 -7.70 22.47
C GLN A 465 -12.77 -7.63 21.67
N GLY A 466 -13.10 -6.47 21.09
CA GLY A 466 -14.28 -6.22 20.24
C GLY A 466 -15.37 -5.36 20.90
N HIS A 467 -15.24 -5.03 22.18
CA HIS A 467 -16.23 -4.24 22.93
C HIS A 467 -16.45 -2.85 22.31
N GLY A 468 -17.71 -2.41 22.25
CA GLY A 468 -18.13 -1.13 21.71
C GLY A 468 -18.14 -1.02 20.19
N LEU A 469 -17.48 -1.93 19.45
CA LEU A 469 -17.38 -1.81 17.99
C LEU A 469 -18.74 -1.94 17.31
N TYR A 470 -19.56 -2.89 17.75
CA TYR A 470 -20.86 -3.17 17.16
C TYR A 470 -21.91 -2.15 17.60
N GLU A 471 -21.81 -1.67 18.83
CA GLU A 471 -22.66 -0.68 19.46
C GLU A 471 -22.54 0.68 18.73
N GLY A 472 -21.31 1.09 18.39
CA GLY A 472 -21.07 2.29 17.58
C GLY A 472 -21.52 2.14 16.13
N LEU A 473 -21.32 0.96 15.51
CA LEU A 473 -21.83 0.68 14.16
C LEU A 473 -23.36 0.62 14.12
N ASP A 474 -24.02 0.17 15.17
CA ASP A 474 -25.48 0.17 15.28
C ASP A 474 -26.05 1.58 15.40
N TRP A 475 -25.43 2.45 16.21
CA TRP A 475 -25.76 3.87 16.21
C TRP A 475 -25.60 4.48 14.81
N LEU A 476 -24.44 4.26 14.17
CA LEU A 476 -24.15 4.80 12.85
C LEU A 476 -25.14 4.27 11.79
N SER A 477 -25.48 2.99 11.84
CA SER A 477 -26.48 2.37 10.97
C SER A 477 -27.87 2.98 11.16
N ASN A 478 -28.27 3.23 12.40
CA ASN A 478 -29.57 3.82 12.72
C ASN A 478 -29.66 5.29 12.30
N GLU A 479 -28.57 6.06 12.38
CA GLU A 479 -28.55 7.45 11.89
C GLU A 479 -28.48 7.55 10.36
N LEU A 480 -27.76 6.64 9.71
CA LEU A 480 -27.70 6.54 8.25
C LEU A 480 -29.01 6.05 7.63
N ALA A 481 -29.80 5.25 8.34
CA ALA A 481 -31.16 4.87 7.96
C ALA A 481 -32.20 6.00 8.11
N LYS A 482 -31.86 7.07 8.84
CA LYS A 482 -32.63 8.35 8.92
C LYS A 482 -32.20 9.36 7.83
N LYS A 483 -31.43 8.90 6.85
CA LYS A 483 -31.15 9.54 5.55
C LYS A 483 -31.48 8.51 4.45
#